data_AF-A0A1R0Y854-F1
#
_entry.id   AF-A0A1R0Y854-F1
#
_cell.length_a   1.000
_cell.length_b   1.000
_cell.length_c   1.000
_cell.angle_alpha   90.00
_cell.angle_beta   90.00
_cell.angle_gamma   90.00
#
_symmetry.space_group_name_H-M   'P 1'
#
loop_
_entity.id
_entity.type
_entity.pdbx_description
1 polymer ?
#
loop_
_entity_poly.entity_id
_entity_poly.type
_entity_poly.pdbx_seq_one_letter_code
_entity_poly.pdbx_strand_id
1 'polypeptide(L)'
;MNYDKEKYNRGKSQLVTQPIFYVEGKTNKIFYQQLDELSNKFIDNGGNCTTIKAKVESELNSYGIIDHDYVEISHGKLFPINFYSVENISLIYISNFKHLNEMLVDYIGIYGIEKARIHKPKLIINYEENRRRVRDYNVVLTQEKHHDQYIEYIENHILCDVTFMRYKNIKKIVESYVSFIKNKYSDRINYIADLADYLPTKSIENIFDAETLQKLKKVI
;
A
#
# COMPACT_ATOMS: atom_id res chain seq x y z
N MET A 1 -40.79 -15.12 -22.50
CA MET A 1 -40.03 -14.29 -21.52
C MET A 1 -40.24 -12.84 -21.89
N ASN A 2 -40.99 -12.06 -21.10
CA ASN A 2 -41.17 -10.63 -21.36
C ASN A 2 -40.01 -9.86 -20.74
N TYR A 3 -39.28 -9.11 -21.57
CA TYR A 3 -38.23 -8.20 -21.15
C TYR A 3 -38.85 -7.02 -20.41
N ASP A 4 -38.64 -6.96 -19.10
CA ASP A 4 -39.11 -5.86 -18.26
C ASP A 4 -38.11 -4.69 -18.32
N LYS A 5 -38.41 -3.77 -19.24
CA LYS A 5 -37.61 -2.57 -19.51
C LYS A 5 -37.49 -1.66 -18.29
N GLU A 6 -38.50 -1.61 -17.42
CA GLU A 6 -38.44 -0.79 -16.21
C GLU A 6 -37.54 -1.40 -15.15
N LYS A 7 -37.61 -2.72 -14.96
CA LYS A 7 -36.70 -3.43 -14.05
C LYS A 7 -35.25 -3.32 -14.52
N TYR A 8 -35.00 -3.44 -15.82
CA TYR A 8 -33.68 -3.22 -16.42
C TYR A 8 -33.19 -1.79 -16.22
N ASN A 9 -34.04 -0.78 -16.48
CA ASN A 9 -33.67 0.62 -16.31
C ASN A 9 -33.44 0.98 -14.84
N ARG A 10 -34.23 0.45 -13.89
CA ARG A 10 -33.99 0.62 -12.45
C ARG A 10 -32.68 -0.02 -12.02
N GLY A 11 -32.40 -1.25 -12.45
CA GLY A 11 -31.12 -1.91 -12.16
C GLY A 11 -29.92 -1.17 -12.77
N LYS A 12 -30.06 -0.67 -14.01
CA LYS A 12 -29.05 0.16 -14.69
C LYS A 12 -28.85 1.50 -13.98
N SER A 13 -29.91 2.20 -13.59
CA SER A 13 -29.82 3.46 -12.83
C SER A 13 -29.20 3.23 -11.45
N GLN A 14 -29.54 2.15 -10.74
CA GLN A 14 -28.92 1.80 -9.46
C GLN A 14 -27.40 1.55 -9.59
N LEU A 15 -26.98 0.83 -10.64
CA LEU A 15 -25.57 0.63 -10.98
C LEU A 15 -24.85 1.95 -11.33
N VAL A 16 -25.54 2.89 -11.98
CA VAL A 16 -24.99 4.22 -12.33
C VAL A 16 -24.91 5.15 -11.11
N THR A 17 -25.65 4.88 -10.04
CA THR A 17 -25.70 5.74 -8.83
C THR A 17 -24.82 5.29 -7.67
N GLN A 18 -24.29 4.07 -7.66
CA GLN A 18 -23.43 3.63 -6.54
C GLN A 18 -22.00 4.14 -6.71
N PRO A 19 -21.36 4.63 -5.64
CA PRO A 19 -19.95 5.04 -5.67
C PRO A 19 -19.03 3.91 -6.14
N ILE A 20 -18.13 4.22 -7.06
CA ILE A 20 -17.03 3.32 -7.44
C ILE A 20 -15.75 3.81 -6.79
N PHE A 21 -15.04 2.92 -6.09
CA PHE A 21 -13.73 3.18 -5.52
C PHE A 21 -12.66 2.49 -6.36
N TYR A 22 -11.82 3.30 -7.00
CA TYR A 22 -10.68 2.83 -7.74
C TYR A 22 -9.46 2.68 -6.82
N VAL A 23 -8.78 1.55 -6.93
CA VAL A 23 -7.57 1.24 -6.13
C VAL A 23 -6.41 0.78 -7.02
N GLU A 24 -5.20 0.89 -6.50
CA GLU A 24 -3.98 0.59 -7.26
C GLU A 24 -3.71 -0.92 -7.37
N GLY A 25 -3.99 -1.50 -8.54
CA GLY A 25 -3.67 -2.89 -8.83
C GLY A 25 -4.72 -3.91 -8.36
N LYS A 26 -4.61 -5.12 -8.93
CA LYS A 26 -5.59 -6.19 -8.71
C LYS A 26 -5.56 -6.75 -7.29
N THR A 27 -4.38 -6.83 -6.67
CA THR A 27 -4.24 -7.41 -5.34
C THR A 27 -4.77 -6.44 -4.26
N ASN A 28 -4.56 -5.13 -4.42
CA ASN A 28 -5.13 -4.13 -3.53
C ASN A 28 -6.66 -4.14 -3.58
N LYS A 29 -7.26 -4.38 -4.75
CA LYS A 29 -8.72 -4.59 -4.88
C LYS A 29 -9.20 -5.69 -3.95
N ILE A 30 -8.55 -6.85 -3.96
CA ILE A 30 -8.91 -7.98 -3.09
C ILE A 30 -8.80 -7.58 -1.61
N PHE A 31 -7.73 -6.87 -1.23
CA PHE A 31 -7.54 -6.36 0.13
C PHE A 31 -8.69 -5.43 0.57
N TYR A 32 -8.95 -4.36 -0.18
CA TYR A 32 -9.95 -3.36 0.20
C TYR A 32 -11.37 -3.92 0.21
N GLN A 33 -11.69 -4.92 -0.62
CA GLN A 33 -12.99 -5.61 -0.59
C GLN A 33 -13.25 -6.39 0.69
N GLN A 34 -12.22 -6.68 1.48
CA GLN A 34 -12.33 -7.44 2.73
C GLN A 34 -12.47 -6.54 3.96
N LEU A 35 -12.39 -5.22 3.81
CA LEU A 35 -12.57 -4.29 4.91
C LEU A 35 -14.07 -4.05 5.16
N ASP A 36 -14.46 -4.04 6.43
CA ASP A 36 -15.86 -4.03 6.85
C ASP A 36 -16.64 -2.87 6.23
N GLU A 37 -16.07 -1.66 6.24
CA GLU A 37 -16.72 -0.46 5.71
C GLU A 37 -16.77 -0.40 4.17
N LEU A 38 -15.96 -1.21 3.49
CA LEU A 38 -15.87 -1.26 2.03
C LEU A 38 -16.47 -2.54 1.43
N SER A 39 -16.82 -3.51 2.26
CA SER A 39 -17.28 -4.86 1.85
C SER A 39 -18.52 -4.86 0.95
N ASN A 40 -19.38 -3.83 1.08
CA ASN A 40 -20.59 -3.65 0.27
C ASN A 40 -20.44 -2.59 -0.83
N LYS A 41 -19.22 -2.10 -1.08
CA LYS A 41 -18.92 -1.06 -2.08
C LYS A 41 -18.39 -1.65 -3.37
N PHE A 42 -18.57 -0.92 -4.47
CA PHE A 42 -17.93 -1.27 -5.74
C PHE A 42 -16.47 -0.83 -5.72
N ILE A 43 -15.59 -1.78 -5.43
CA ILE A 43 -14.13 -1.58 -5.54
C ILE A 43 -13.66 -2.10 -6.90
N ASP A 44 -12.88 -1.30 -7.64
CA ASP A 44 -12.29 -1.73 -8.90
C ASP A 44 -10.81 -1.37 -9.06
N ASN A 45 -10.12 -2.12 -9.92
CA ASN A 45 -8.72 -1.85 -10.24
C ASN A 45 -8.62 -0.62 -11.15
N GLY A 46 -8.11 0.46 -10.60
CA GLY A 46 -7.94 1.72 -11.29
C GLY A 46 -6.71 1.82 -12.19
N GLY A 47 -5.72 0.92 -12.01
CA GLY A 47 -4.40 1.04 -12.61
C GLY A 47 -3.41 1.70 -11.65
N ASN A 48 -2.56 2.61 -12.15
CA ASN A 48 -1.68 3.43 -11.31
C ASN A 48 -2.40 4.69 -10.82
N CYS A 49 -1.81 5.40 -9.86
CA CYS A 49 -2.32 6.66 -9.32
C CYS A 49 -2.73 7.69 -10.41
N THR A 50 -1.90 7.90 -11.44
CA THR A 50 -2.24 8.80 -12.57
C THR A 50 -3.53 8.40 -13.29
N THR A 51 -3.71 7.10 -13.53
CA THR A 51 -4.91 6.57 -14.19
C THR A 51 -6.14 6.71 -13.31
N ILE A 52 -5.99 6.45 -12.00
CA ILE A 52 -7.05 6.64 -11.00
C ILE A 52 -7.50 8.10 -10.98
N LYS A 53 -6.55 9.04 -10.91
CA LYS A 53 -6.85 10.47 -10.93
C LYS A 53 -7.65 10.86 -12.16
N ALA A 54 -7.22 10.44 -13.35
CA ALA A 54 -7.93 10.73 -14.60
C ALA A 54 -9.36 10.15 -14.61
N LYS A 55 -9.57 8.94 -14.08
CA LYS A 55 -10.91 8.34 -13.93
C LYS A 55 -11.77 9.16 -12.98
N VAL A 56 -11.23 9.50 -11.81
CA VAL A 56 -11.94 10.25 -10.76
C VAL A 56 -12.36 11.67 -11.19
N GLU A 57 -11.57 12.29 -12.07
CA GLU A 57 -11.85 13.58 -12.69
C GLU A 57 -12.91 13.49 -13.80
N SER A 58 -12.95 12.39 -14.55
CA SER A 58 -13.85 12.21 -15.71
C SER A 58 -15.17 11.52 -15.39
N GLU A 59 -15.24 10.75 -14.31
CA GLU A 59 -16.42 9.98 -13.93
C GLU A 59 -17.19 10.64 -12.78
N LEU A 60 -18.52 10.62 -12.90
CA LEU A 60 -19.42 11.04 -11.84
C LEU A 60 -19.46 9.94 -10.76
N ASN A 61 -19.43 10.35 -9.49
CA ASN A 61 -19.51 9.45 -8.33
C ASN A 61 -18.41 8.37 -8.25
N SER A 62 -17.22 8.68 -8.74
CA SER A 62 -16.03 7.85 -8.59
C SER A 62 -15.06 8.45 -7.58
N TYR A 63 -14.37 7.59 -6.85
CA TYR A 63 -13.39 7.94 -5.81
C TYR A 63 -12.13 7.10 -5.98
N GLY A 64 -11.00 7.56 -5.45
CA GLY A 64 -9.74 6.83 -5.48
C GLY A 64 -9.17 6.59 -4.09
N ILE A 65 -8.75 5.37 -3.79
CA ILE A 65 -7.88 5.07 -2.64
C ILE A 65 -6.50 4.75 -3.21
N ILE A 66 -5.49 5.52 -2.80
CA ILE A 66 -4.18 5.54 -3.44
C ILE A 66 -3.05 5.46 -2.42
N ASP A 67 -1.89 4.99 -2.89
CA ASP A 67 -0.65 5.06 -2.13
C ASP A 67 -0.23 6.54 -1.96
N HIS A 68 0.48 6.89 -0.90
CA HIS A 68 0.87 8.28 -0.64
C HIS A 68 2.09 8.71 -1.49
N ASP A 69 3.00 7.78 -1.79
CA ASP A 69 4.10 7.94 -2.77
C ASP A 69 4.96 9.23 -2.66
N TYR A 70 5.03 9.86 -1.48
CA TYR A 70 5.66 11.18 -1.25
C TYR A 70 5.04 12.36 -1.98
N VAL A 71 3.88 12.18 -2.60
CA VAL A 71 3.19 13.24 -3.33
C VAL A 71 2.06 13.78 -2.48
N GLU A 72 2.01 15.10 -2.30
CA GLU A 72 0.86 15.75 -1.72
C GLU A 72 -0.31 15.68 -2.72
N ILE A 73 -1.37 14.99 -2.33
CA ILE A 73 -2.56 14.82 -3.19
C ILE A 73 -3.68 15.72 -2.69
N SER A 74 -3.92 16.80 -3.43
CA SER A 74 -4.97 17.78 -3.15
C SER A 74 -6.19 17.60 -4.06
N HIS A 75 -6.81 16.42 -4.05
CA HIS A 75 -8.06 16.18 -4.79
C HIS A 75 -9.14 15.63 -3.86
N GLY A 76 -10.29 16.31 -3.79
CA GLY A 76 -11.35 16.00 -2.80
C GLY A 76 -12.04 14.63 -2.94
N LYS A 77 -11.71 13.87 -4.00
CA LYS A 77 -12.19 12.50 -4.24
C LYS A 77 -11.07 11.45 -4.22
N LEU A 78 -9.83 11.85 -3.90
CA LEU A 78 -8.70 10.95 -3.72
C LEU A 78 -8.36 10.86 -2.24
N PHE A 79 -8.21 9.63 -1.76
CA PHE A 79 -7.99 9.30 -0.36
C PHE A 79 -6.64 8.57 -0.25
N PRO A 80 -5.54 9.30 -0.02
CA PRO A 80 -4.25 8.68 0.23
C PRO A 80 -4.26 7.93 1.56
N ILE A 81 -3.68 6.74 1.58
CA ILE A 81 -3.50 6.01 2.84
C ILE A 81 -2.46 6.72 3.73
N ASN A 82 -2.53 6.51 5.05
CA ASN A 82 -1.58 7.08 6.01
C ASN A 82 -0.30 6.22 6.14
N PHE A 83 0.20 5.80 4.97
CA PHE A 83 1.36 4.95 4.77
C PHE A 83 1.96 5.30 3.41
N TYR A 84 3.24 4.99 3.20
CA TYR A 84 3.84 5.16 1.88
C TYR A 84 3.11 4.32 0.83
N SER A 85 2.89 3.03 1.12
CA SER A 85 2.14 2.09 0.29
C SER A 85 1.52 0.96 1.12
N VAL A 86 0.68 0.12 0.49
CA VAL A 86 0.11 -1.08 1.13
C VAL A 86 1.18 -2.09 1.59
N GLU A 87 2.35 -2.11 0.95
CA GLU A 87 3.51 -2.89 1.42
C GLU A 87 3.98 -2.47 2.81
N ASN A 88 3.94 -1.17 3.11
CA ASN A 88 4.32 -0.66 4.44
C ASN A 88 3.33 -1.13 5.52
N ILE A 89 2.04 -1.13 5.21
CA ILE A 89 1.00 -1.70 6.09
C ILE A 89 1.32 -3.18 6.34
N SER A 90 1.65 -3.90 5.28
CA SER A 90 1.98 -5.32 5.36
C SER A 90 3.21 -5.58 6.22
N LEU A 91 4.28 -4.79 6.08
CA LEU A 91 5.49 -4.87 6.93
C LEU A 91 5.16 -4.74 8.42
N ILE A 92 4.20 -3.88 8.75
CA ILE A 92 3.86 -3.54 10.14
C ILE A 92 2.98 -4.63 10.76
N TYR A 93 2.00 -5.16 10.02
CA TYR A 93 0.97 -6.03 10.61
C TYR A 93 1.19 -7.52 10.37
N ILE A 94 1.91 -7.93 9.32
CA ILE A 94 2.08 -9.35 9.00
C ILE A 94 3.26 -9.92 9.79
N SER A 95 2.98 -10.89 10.67
CA SER A 95 3.98 -11.50 11.56
C SER A 95 5.15 -12.16 10.81
N ASN A 96 4.93 -12.71 9.61
CA ASN A 96 6.00 -13.26 8.76
C ASN A 96 7.06 -12.21 8.36
N PHE A 97 6.72 -10.92 8.44
CA PHE A 97 7.62 -9.81 8.14
C PHE A 97 8.36 -9.28 9.38
N LYS A 98 8.15 -9.87 10.56
CA LYS A 98 8.83 -9.49 11.80
C LYS A 98 10.36 -9.42 11.66
N HIS A 99 10.98 -10.45 11.08
CA HIS A 99 12.43 -10.48 10.90
C HIS A 99 12.92 -9.40 9.92
N LEU A 100 12.14 -9.06 8.88
CA LEU A 100 12.46 -7.91 8.01
C LEU A 100 12.32 -6.59 8.76
N ASN A 101 11.30 -6.44 9.62
CA ASN A 101 11.08 -5.26 10.42
C ASN A 101 12.25 -5.03 11.39
N GLU A 102 12.65 -6.06 12.14
CA GLU A 102 13.83 -6.04 13.03
C GLU A 102 15.10 -5.63 12.28
N MET A 103 15.34 -6.20 11.10
CA MET A 103 16.49 -5.81 10.27
C MET A 103 16.45 -4.36 9.78
N LEU A 104 15.27 -3.81 9.52
CA LEU A 104 15.13 -2.40 9.16
C LEU A 104 15.37 -1.49 10.38
N VAL A 105 15.00 -1.93 11.58
CA VAL A 105 15.36 -1.23 12.84
C VAL A 105 16.87 -1.23 13.03
N ASP A 106 17.53 -2.38 12.86
CA ASP A 106 18.98 -2.49 12.94
C ASP A 106 19.68 -1.61 11.90
N TYR A 107 19.17 -1.59 10.67
CA TYR A 107 19.63 -0.70 9.61
C TYR A 107 19.59 0.78 10.04
N ILE A 108 18.49 1.22 10.67
CA ILE A 108 18.38 2.59 11.19
C ILE A 108 19.37 2.81 12.34
N GLY A 109 19.54 1.84 13.24
CA GLY A 109 20.51 1.90 14.34
C GLY A 109 21.96 2.04 13.86
N ILE A 110 22.32 1.34 12.79
CA ILE A 110 23.67 1.35 12.20
C ILE A 110 23.96 2.69 11.52
N TYR A 111 23.02 3.21 10.72
CA TYR A 111 23.29 4.38 9.85
C TYR A 111 22.79 5.71 10.42
N GLY A 112 21.91 5.67 11.41
CA GLY A 112 21.18 6.83 11.94
C GLY A 112 19.99 7.23 11.06
N ILE A 113 18.91 7.69 11.68
CA ILE A 113 17.66 8.04 10.99
C ILE A 113 17.86 9.11 9.90
N GLU A 114 18.71 10.10 10.16
CA GLU A 114 19.04 11.19 9.23
C GLU A 114 19.58 10.68 7.89
N LYS A 115 20.49 9.71 7.91
CA LYS A 115 21.03 9.11 6.68
C LYS A 115 20.04 8.14 6.06
N ALA A 116 19.43 7.29 6.90
CA ALA A 116 18.50 6.26 6.47
C ALA A 116 17.28 6.84 5.73
N ARG A 117 16.74 7.97 6.20
CA ARG A 117 15.55 8.59 5.59
C ARG A 117 15.84 9.23 4.24
N ILE A 118 17.04 9.77 4.01
CA ILE A 118 17.41 10.44 2.74
C ILE A 118 17.83 9.44 1.66
N HIS A 119 18.51 8.36 2.03
CA HIS A 119 19.06 7.40 1.08
C HIS A 119 18.11 6.23 0.85
N LYS A 120 18.18 5.63 -0.34
CA LYS A 120 17.35 4.47 -0.70
C LYS A 120 17.97 3.21 -0.09
N PRO A 121 17.25 2.47 0.77
CA PRO A 121 17.71 1.17 1.22
C PRO A 121 17.58 0.15 0.09
N LYS A 122 18.42 -0.89 0.10
CA LYS A 122 18.33 -2.01 -0.83
C LYS A 122 18.42 -3.34 -0.10
N LEU A 123 17.51 -4.26 -0.41
CA LEU A 123 17.62 -5.65 0.01
C LEU A 123 18.61 -6.39 -0.92
N ILE A 124 19.62 -7.00 -0.34
CA ILE A 124 20.55 -7.90 -1.02
C ILE A 124 20.23 -9.32 -0.58
N ILE A 125 19.97 -10.21 -1.54
CA ILE A 125 19.78 -11.64 -1.29
C ILE A 125 21.08 -12.35 -1.67
N ASN A 126 21.67 -13.05 -0.71
CA ASN A 126 22.90 -13.78 -0.93
C ASN A 126 22.59 -15.25 -1.21
N TYR A 127 23.27 -15.80 -2.22
CA TYR A 127 23.10 -17.19 -2.66
C TYR A 127 24.32 -18.02 -2.25
N GLU A 128 24.14 -19.33 -2.11
CA GLU A 128 25.25 -20.27 -1.92
C GLU A 128 26.16 -20.29 -3.16
N GLU A 129 27.48 -20.25 -2.96
CA GLU A 129 28.43 -20.42 -4.05
C GLU A 129 28.18 -21.79 -4.71
N ASN A 130 27.88 -21.79 -6.01
CA ASN A 130 27.61 -22.97 -6.85
C ASN A 130 26.23 -23.62 -6.72
N ARG A 131 25.28 -23.04 -5.98
CA ARG A 131 23.87 -23.46 -5.97
C ARG A 131 22.97 -22.24 -6.10
N ARG A 132 21.91 -22.29 -6.92
CA ARG A 132 20.88 -21.24 -6.97
C ARG A 132 20.02 -21.17 -5.69
N ARG A 133 20.53 -21.68 -4.57
CA ARG A 133 19.87 -21.72 -3.27
C ARG A 133 20.18 -20.45 -2.50
N VAL A 134 19.15 -19.85 -1.94
CA VAL A 134 19.25 -18.63 -1.13
C VAL A 134 19.83 -18.97 0.25
N ARG A 135 20.90 -18.29 0.64
CA ARG A 135 21.59 -18.45 1.92
C ARG A 135 21.01 -17.51 2.98
N ASP A 136 21.12 -16.21 2.74
CA ASP A 136 20.70 -15.16 3.67
C ASP A 136 20.33 -13.88 2.89
N TYR A 137 20.01 -12.81 3.62
CA TYR A 137 19.75 -11.50 3.04
C TYR A 137 20.18 -10.40 4.00
N ASN A 138 20.39 -9.19 3.46
CA ASN A 138 20.69 -8.00 4.25
C ASN A 138 20.07 -6.73 3.64
N VAL A 139 19.77 -5.73 4.46
CA VAL A 139 19.43 -4.39 3.99
C VAL A 139 20.68 -3.51 4.06
N VAL A 140 21.05 -2.91 2.93
CA VAL A 140 22.24 -2.06 2.83
C VAL A 140 21.86 -0.62 2.49
N LEU A 141 22.63 0.32 3.03
CA LEU A 141 22.56 1.73 2.67
C LEU A 141 23.17 1.91 1.28
N THR A 142 22.41 2.51 0.37
CA THR A 142 22.96 2.93 -0.93
C THR A 142 23.38 4.39 -0.89
N GLN A 143 24.25 4.80 -1.83
CA GLN A 143 24.57 6.22 -2.04
C GLN A 143 23.46 6.94 -2.83
N GLU A 144 22.44 6.21 -3.32
CA GLU A 144 21.34 6.78 -4.07
C GLU A 144 20.39 7.50 -3.11
N LYS A 145 20.21 8.80 -3.32
CA LYS A 145 19.26 9.62 -2.55
C LYS A 145 17.89 9.63 -3.21
N HIS A 146 16.87 9.97 -2.42
CA HIS A 146 15.62 10.43 -3.01
C HIS A 146 15.83 11.73 -3.79
N HIS A 147 14.99 11.96 -4.78
CA HIS A 147 15.00 13.21 -5.53
C HIS A 147 14.70 14.38 -4.59
N ASP A 148 15.37 15.52 -4.78
CA ASP A 148 15.34 16.67 -3.86
C ASP A 148 13.91 17.17 -3.58
N GLN A 149 13.02 17.09 -4.58
CA GLN A 149 11.60 17.43 -4.45
C GLN A 149 10.84 16.67 -3.34
N TYR A 150 11.35 15.53 -2.89
CA TYR A 150 10.72 14.72 -1.83
C TYR A 150 11.38 14.89 -0.46
N ILE A 151 12.48 15.62 -0.38
CA ILE A 151 13.29 15.71 0.84
C ILE A 151 12.50 16.38 1.96
N GLU A 152 11.80 17.47 1.68
CA GLU A 152 10.96 18.16 2.68
C GLU A 152 9.91 17.22 3.29
N TYR A 153 9.19 16.46 2.45
CA TYR A 153 8.24 15.46 2.93
C TYR A 153 8.94 14.43 3.82
N ILE A 154 10.05 13.86 3.34
CA ILE A 154 10.81 12.82 4.04
C ILE A 154 11.27 13.31 5.41
N GLU A 155 11.80 14.52 5.52
CA GLU A 155 12.31 15.06 6.77
C GLU A 155 11.19 15.39 7.75
N ASN A 156 10.04 15.86 7.26
CA ASN A 156 8.89 16.18 8.10
C ASN A 156 8.14 14.94 8.62
N HIS A 157 8.16 13.83 7.86
CA HIS A 157 7.36 12.64 8.19
C HIS A 157 8.17 11.46 8.73
N ILE A 158 9.46 11.33 8.40
CA ILE A 158 10.32 10.20 8.81
C ILE A 158 11.28 10.66 9.91
N LEU A 159 10.84 10.53 11.15
CA LEU A 159 11.49 11.06 12.36
C LEU A 159 12.12 9.98 13.24
N CYS A 160 11.55 8.78 13.21
CA CYS A 160 11.99 7.60 13.95
C CYS A 160 11.76 6.31 13.16
N ASP A 161 12.14 5.18 13.74
CA ASP A 161 11.92 3.82 13.23
C ASP A 161 10.45 3.54 12.87
N VAL A 162 9.51 3.90 13.74
CA VAL A 162 8.07 3.70 13.51
C VAL A 162 7.62 4.44 12.25
N THR A 163 7.96 5.73 12.16
CA THR A 163 7.62 6.55 10.99
C THR A 163 8.39 6.14 9.74
N PHE A 164 9.58 5.56 9.89
CA PHE A 164 10.34 5.00 8.78
C PHE A 164 9.60 3.80 8.18
N MET A 165 9.17 2.84 8.99
CA MET A 165 8.40 1.69 8.48
C MET A 165 7.08 2.13 7.84
N ARG A 166 6.49 3.23 8.31
CA ARG A 166 5.21 3.74 7.80
C ARG A 166 5.34 4.52 6.50
N TYR A 167 6.31 5.44 6.41
CA TYR A 167 6.37 6.43 5.33
C TYR A 167 7.60 6.28 4.42
N LYS A 168 8.55 5.38 4.70
CA LYS A 168 9.67 5.15 3.79
C LYS A 168 9.22 4.36 2.55
N ASN A 169 9.75 4.71 1.37
CA ASN A 169 9.64 3.86 0.20
C ASN A 169 10.49 2.58 0.40
N ILE A 170 9.82 1.53 0.86
CA ILE A 170 10.39 0.18 1.06
C ILE A 170 9.63 -0.89 0.28
N LYS A 171 8.73 -0.50 -0.63
CA LYS A 171 7.90 -1.41 -1.44
C LYS A 171 8.72 -2.54 -2.07
N LYS A 172 9.80 -2.18 -2.77
CA LYS A 172 10.72 -3.15 -3.40
C LYS A 172 11.44 -4.05 -2.40
N ILE A 173 11.69 -3.58 -1.17
CA ILE A 173 12.31 -4.40 -0.12
C ILE A 173 11.32 -5.48 0.34
N VAL A 174 10.06 -5.11 0.59
CA VAL A 174 9.00 -6.06 0.96
C VAL A 174 8.78 -7.08 -0.15
N GLU A 175 8.65 -6.65 -1.40
CA GLU A 175 8.50 -7.53 -2.58
C GLU A 175 9.69 -8.51 -2.72
N SER A 176 10.91 -8.01 -2.55
CA SER A 176 12.13 -8.83 -2.62
C SER A 176 12.20 -9.81 -1.46
N TYR A 177 11.74 -9.43 -0.28
CA TYR A 177 11.71 -10.30 0.89
C TYR A 177 10.68 -11.43 0.76
N VAL A 178 9.50 -11.15 0.19
CA VAL A 178 8.53 -12.19 -0.17
C VAL A 178 9.14 -13.19 -1.15
N SER A 179 9.89 -12.69 -2.15
CA SER A 179 10.62 -13.54 -3.10
C SER A 179 11.69 -14.39 -2.40
N PHE A 180 12.41 -13.82 -1.42
CA PHE A 180 13.35 -14.55 -0.58
C PHE A 180 12.66 -15.68 0.20
N ILE A 181 11.54 -15.41 0.89
CA ILE A 181 10.80 -16.41 1.67
C ILE A 181 10.39 -17.57 0.76
N LYS A 182 9.82 -17.25 -0.41
CA LYS A 182 9.42 -18.24 -1.41
C LYS A 182 10.59 -19.11 -1.86
N ASN A 183 11.75 -18.52 -2.11
CA ASN A 183 12.90 -19.27 -2.62
C ASN A 183 13.62 -20.07 -1.52
N LYS A 184 13.62 -19.59 -0.27
CA LYS A 184 14.32 -20.25 0.84
C LYS A 184 13.49 -21.31 1.54
N TYR A 185 12.20 -21.04 1.75
CA TYR A 185 11.30 -21.87 2.54
C TYR A 185 10.20 -22.54 1.69
N SER A 186 10.10 -22.21 0.40
CA SER A 186 8.99 -22.65 -0.48
C SER A 186 7.61 -22.12 -0.06
N ASP A 187 7.57 -21.17 0.87
CA ASP A 187 6.35 -20.56 1.37
C ASP A 187 5.90 -19.41 0.48
N ARG A 188 4.61 -19.41 0.13
CA ARG A 188 3.99 -18.33 -0.65
C ARG A 188 3.14 -17.48 0.27
N ILE A 189 3.48 -16.20 0.37
CA ILE A 189 2.72 -15.22 1.15
C ILE A 189 2.01 -14.29 0.17
N ASN A 190 0.67 -14.30 0.16
CA ASN A 190 -0.11 -13.33 -0.61
C ASN A 190 -0.34 -12.07 0.23
N TYR A 191 0.76 -11.43 0.62
CA TYR A 191 0.81 -10.47 1.72
C TYR A 191 -0.19 -9.31 1.59
N ILE A 192 -0.48 -8.83 0.37
CA ILE A 192 -1.53 -7.80 0.18
C ILE A 192 -2.92 -8.41 0.25
N ALA A 193 -3.18 -9.50 -0.48
CA ALA A 193 -4.51 -10.07 -0.58
C ALA A 193 -5.02 -10.53 0.79
N ASP A 194 -4.13 -11.08 1.61
CA ASP A 194 -4.46 -11.61 2.93
C ASP A 194 -4.35 -10.54 4.03
N LEU A 195 -3.92 -9.31 3.70
CA LEU A 195 -3.57 -8.27 4.67
C LEU A 195 -4.69 -7.94 5.66
N ALA A 196 -5.95 -7.99 5.21
CA ALA A 196 -7.11 -7.69 6.05
C ALA A 196 -7.17 -8.60 7.30
N ASP A 197 -6.73 -9.86 7.19
CA ASP A 197 -6.71 -10.81 8.31
C ASP A 197 -5.63 -10.50 9.35
N TYR A 198 -4.64 -9.67 9.01
CA TYR A 198 -3.54 -9.28 9.89
C TYR A 198 -3.74 -7.93 10.56
N LEU A 199 -4.72 -7.13 10.12
CA LEU A 199 -5.03 -5.86 10.76
C LEU A 199 -5.62 -6.09 12.18
N PRO A 200 -5.42 -5.17 13.14
CA PRO A 200 -6.03 -5.25 14.46
C PRO A 200 -7.56 -5.40 14.42
N THR A 201 -8.17 -4.72 13.46
CA THR A 201 -9.56 -4.87 13.05
C THR A 201 -9.62 -4.82 11.51
N LYS A 202 -10.61 -5.44 10.88
CA LYS A 202 -10.81 -5.38 9.41
C LYS A 202 -11.38 -4.03 8.96
N SER A 203 -10.81 -2.95 9.47
CA SER A 203 -11.34 -1.60 9.34
C SER A 203 -10.37 -0.68 8.60
N ILE A 204 -10.95 0.24 7.82
CA ILE A 204 -10.23 1.37 7.21
C ILE A 204 -9.55 2.28 8.26
N GLU A 205 -9.95 2.22 9.53
CA GLU A 205 -9.34 2.99 10.62
C GLU A 205 -7.87 2.64 10.86
N ASN A 206 -7.43 1.44 10.48
CA ASN A 206 -6.02 1.03 10.59
C ASN A 206 -5.15 1.55 9.42
N ILE A 207 -5.77 2.20 8.43
CA ILE A 207 -5.16 2.54 7.14
C ILE A 207 -5.06 4.05 6.94
N PHE A 208 -6.09 4.80 7.33
CA PHE A 208 -6.18 6.24 7.09
C PHE A 208 -5.87 7.06 8.35
N ASP A 209 -5.40 8.30 8.16
CA ASP A 209 -5.35 9.29 9.23
C ASP A 209 -6.77 9.81 9.52
N ALA A 210 -6.93 10.53 10.63
CA ALA A 210 -8.23 11.00 11.08
C ALA A 210 -8.93 11.92 10.07
N GLU A 211 -8.18 12.78 9.37
CA GLU A 211 -8.74 13.74 8.42
C GLU A 211 -9.22 13.02 7.15
N THR A 212 -8.37 12.18 6.55
CA THR A 212 -8.70 11.40 5.36
C THR A 212 -9.84 10.43 5.65
N LEU A 213 -9.83 9.78 6.82
CA LEU A 213 -10.92 8.91 7.28
C LEU A 213 -12.24 9.67 7.39
N GLN A 214 -12.23 10.87 7.97
CA GLN A 214 -13.44 11.69 8.09
C GLN A 214 -14.01 12.06 6.73
N LYS A 215 -13.16 12.35 5.74
CA LYS A 215 -13.59 12.64 4.37
C LYS A 215 -14.14 11.38 3.69
N LEU A 216 -13.47 10.24 3.84
CA LEU A 216 -13.89 8.96 3.27
C LEU A 216 -15.24 8.50 3.85
N LYS A 217 -15.45 8.64 5.16
CA LYS A 217 -16.70 8.32 5.86
C LYS A 217 -17.92 9.12 5.36
N LYS A 218 -17.73 10.23 4.64
CA LYS A 218 -18.83 11.01 4.03
C LYS A 218 -19.31 10.45 2.69
N VAL A 219 -18.55 9.54 2.08
CA VAL A 219 -18.82 9.02 0.73
C VAL A 219 -19.03 7.50 0.70
N ILE A 220 -18.71 6.80 1.79
CA ILE A 220 -19.09 5.39 2.03
C ILE A 220 -20.41 5.30 2.79
#